data_AF-A0A4Q9KZN0-F1
#
_entry.id   AF-A0A4Q9KZN0-F1
#
_cell.length_a   1.000
_cell.length_b   1.000
_cell.length_c   1.000
_cell.angle_alpha   90.00
_cell.angle_beta   90.00
_cell.angle_gamma   90.00
#
_symmetry.space_group_name_H-M   'P 1'
#
loop_
_entity.id
_entity.type
_entity.pdbx_description
1 polymer ?
#
loop_
_entity_poly.entity_id
_entity_poly.type
_entity_poly.pdbx_seq_one_letter_code
_entity_poly.pdbx_strand_id
1 'polypeptide(L)'
;MDIRLSSFKRGHGLKELLSSETEEFWHTDDNLPHYIQISFNKRTYVETVQLLLLYSKDDSYTPEKVEVRTGTTTETMSLCTTMTFIEPEGFVNIDISSDCFILQIIFICNHQEGRDSHVRQLKEWPRIVFFAVQTRFERMPRNGWTELHRYYNEKFGCTETLEVLKKLAQSEMGKDVKSEENGERRRIATCLADTCTLTDTTEYINLRDKFLSKI
;
A
#
# COMPACT_ATOMS: atom_id res chain seq x y z
N MET A 1 11.94 9.91 -3.16
CA MET A 1 10.63 9.50 -3.68
C MET A 1 9.98 10.75 -4.23
N ASP A 2 9.41 10.65 -5.41
CA ASP A 2 8.74 11.73 -6.11
C ASP A 2 7.34 11.25 -6.51
N ILE A 3 6.33 12.11 -6.39
CA ILE A 3 4.95 11.81 -6.76
C ILE A 3 4.50 12.83 -7.80
N ARG A 4 4.05 12.33 -8.95
CA ARG A 4 3.55 13.14 -10.06
C ARG A 4 2.11 12.76 -10.38
N LEU A 5 1.27 13.78 -10.51
CA LEU A 5 -0.10 13.64 -10.99
C LEU A 5 -0.15 13.96 -12.49
N SER A 6 -1.05 13.28 -13.21
CA SER A 6 -1.33 13.57 -14.63
C SER A 6 -1.76 15.02 -14.88
N SER A 7 -2.77 15.50 -14.15
CA SER A 7 -3.32 16.85 -14.19
C SER A 7 -3.97 17.17 -12.84
N PHE A 8 -4.26 18.43 -12.56
CA PHE A 8 -5.07 18.82 -11.40
C PHE A 8 -5.65 20.22 -11.53
N LYS A 9 -6.84 20.45 -10.95
CA LYS A 9 -7.42 21.79 -10.78
C LYS A 9 -6.69 22.57 -9.68
N ARG A 10 -6.67 23.89 -9.80
CA ARG A 10 -6.03 24.78 -8.82
C ARG A 10 -6.60 24.54 -7.41
N GLY A 11 -5.73 24.16 -6.47
CA GLY A 11 -6.11 23.90 -5.07
C GLY A 11 -6.61 22.48 -4.78
N HIS A 12 -6.52 21.57 -5.76
CA HIS A 12 -6.95 20.17 -5.63
C HIS A 12 -5.87 19.23 -6.20
N GLY A 13 -4.64 19.39 -5.76
CA GLY A 13 -3.46 18.69 -6.30
C GLY A 13 -2.89 17.66 -5.34
N LEU A 14 -1.56 17.51 -5.37
CA LEU A 14 -0.84 16.52 -4.57
C LEU A 14 -0.99 16.76 -3.05
N LYS A 15 -1.09 18.02 -2.63
CA LYS A 15 -1.25 18.36 -1.21
C LYS A 15 -2.55 17.78 -0.67
N GLU A 16 -3.64 17.98 -1.38
CA GLU A 16 -4.97 17.50 -1.00
C GLU A 16 -5.05 15.97 -1.10
N LEU A 17 -4.40 15.35 -2.10
CA LEU A 17 -4.30 13.89 -2.21
C LEU A 17 -3.62 13.23 -1.00
N LEU A 18 -2.64 13.88 -0.40
CA LEU A 18 -1.88 13.35 0.75
C LEU A 18 -2.47 13.78 2.09
N SER A 19 -3.53 14.57 2.07
CA SER A 19 -4.20 15.06 3.27
C SER A 19 -4.87 13.93 4.05
N SER A 20 -4.97 14.09 5.37
CA SER A 20 -5.80 13.24 6.22
C SER A 20 -7.26 13.70 6.28
N GLU A 21 -7.56 14.89 5.75
CA GLU A 21 -8.90 15.46 5.79
C GLU A 21 -9.76 14.86 4.69
N THR A 22 -10.89 14.27 5.06
CA THR A 22 -11.76 13.55 4.12
C THR A 22 -12.51 14.48 3.17
N GLU A 23 -12.52 15.79 3.42
CA GLU A 23 -13.10 16.80 2.54
C GLU A 23 -12.12 17.33 1.48
N GLU A 24 -10.82 17.07 1.64
CA GLU A 24 -9.81 17.39 0.64
C GLU A 24 -9.70 16.24 -0.38
N PHE A 25 -9.38 16.58 -1.63
CA PHE A 25 -9.23 15.61 -2.71
C PHE A 25 -8.39 16.15 -3.85
N TRP A 26 -7.74 15.22 -4.55
CA TRP A 26 -7.23 15.47 -5.89
C TRP A 26 -8.38 15.53 -6.88
N HIS A 27 -8.43 16.58 -7.69
CA HIS A 27 -9.40 16.78 -8.76
C HIS A 27 -8.63 16.91 -10.07
N THR A 28 -8.81 15.96 -10.99
CA THR A 28 -8.16 15.98 -12.31
C THR A 28 -8.68 17.12 -13.19
N ASP A 29 -7.92 17.47 -14.23
CA ASP A 29 -8.32 18.54 -15.17
C ASP A 29 -7.82 18.24 -16.59
N ASP A 30 -8.06 17.01 -17.08
CA ASP A 30 -7.66 16.60 -18.43
C ASP A 30 -8.60 15.50 -18.96
N ASN A 31 -8.28 14.88 -20.08
CA ASN A 31 -8.96 13.68 -20.57
C ASN A 31 -8.38 12.42 -19.92
N LEU A 32 -9.23 11.41 -19.73
CA LEU A 32 -8.81 10.08 -19.33
C LEU A 32 -7.75 9.50 -20.30
N PRO A 33 -6.85 8.62 -19.82
CA PRO A 33 -6.74 8.16 -18.43
C PRO A 33 -5.96 9.13 -17.54
N HIS A 34 -6.40 9.26 -16.28
CA HIS A 34 -5.65 10.00 -15.26
C HIS A 34 -4.65 9.08 -14.58
N TYR A 35 -3.60 9.62 -13.97
CA TYR A 35 -2.65 8.80 -13.21
C TYR A 35 -2.02 9.51 -12.02
N ILE A 36 -1.62 8.69 -11.05
CA ILE A 36 -0.65 8.98 -10.00
C ILE A 36 0.60 8.15 -10.31
N GLN A 37 1.74 8.80 -10.53
CA GLN A 37 3.03 8.14 -10.70
C GLN A 37 3.88 8.38 -9.46
N ILE A 38 4.43 7.29 -8.92
CA ILE A 38 5.36 7.29 -7.80
C ILE A 38 6.70 6.81 -8.33
N SER A 39 7.75 7.61 -8.14
CA SER A 39 9.12 7.26 -8.51
C SER A 39 9.98 7.13 -7.25
N PHE A 40 10.62 5.96 -7.11
CA PHE A 40 11.48 5.62 -6.00
C PHE A 40 12.95 5.84 -6.38
N ASN A 41 13.73 6.39 -5.45
CA ASN A 41 15.16 6.63 -5.68
C ASN A 41 15.97 5.32 -5.73
N LYS A 42 15.35 4.20 -5.35
CA LYS A 42 15.91 2.84 -5.37
C LYS A 42 14.81 1.81 -5.54
N ARG A 43 15.22 0.60 -5.91
CA ARG A 43 14.32 -0.55 -6.07
C ARG A 43 13.54 -0.79 -4.76
N THR A 44 12.24 -0.61 -4.84
CA THR A 44 11.32 -0.60 -3.69
C THR A 44 10.26 -1.67 -3.90
N TYR A 45 10.10 -2.52 -2.88
CA TYR A 45 9.03 -3.52 -2.87
C TYR A 45 7.73 -2.85 -2.43
N VAL A 46 6.67 -3.04 -3.21
CA VAL A 46 5.34 -2.50 -2.98
C VAL A 46 4.34 -3.65 -2.96
N GLU A 47 3.75 -3.93 -1.80
CA GLU A 47 2.67 -4.90 -1.63
C GLU A 47 1.27 -4.35 -1.98
N THR A 48 0.72 -3.35 -1.28
CA THR A 48 -0.64 -2.84 -1.48
C THR A 48 -0.76 -1.32 -1.31
N VAL A 49 -1.36 -0.62 -2.26
CA VAL A 49 -1.71 0.81 -2.12
C VAL A 49 -3.13 0.95 -1.57
N GLN A 50 -3.38 1.95 -0.72
CA GLN A 50 -4.73 2.31 -0.29
C GLN A 50 -5.17 3.66 -0.87
N LEU A 51 -6.38 3.71 -1.44
CA LEU A 51 -7.04 4.93 -1.89
C LEU A 51 -8.34 5.14 -1.10
N LEU A 52 -8.65 6.38 -0.71
CA LEU A 52 -9.98 6.73 -0.20
C LEU A 52 -10.88 7.21 -1.33
N LEU A 53 -11.93 6.45 -1.61
CA LEU A 53 -12.96 6.76 -2.61
C LEU A 53 -14.34 6.79 -1.92
N LEU A 54 -15.19 7.76 -2.25
CA LEU A 54 -16.52 7.94 -1.62
C LEU A 54 -17.58 8.23 -2.70
N TYR A 55 -18.21 7.17 -3.22
CA TYR A 55 -19.21 7.30 -4.28
C TYR A 55 -20.38 8.22 -3.91
N SER A 56 -20.88 8.10 -2.68
CA SER A 56 -21.96 8.94 -2.13
C SER A 56 -21.65 10.43 -2.13
N LYS A 57 -20.36 10.81 -2.11
CA LYS A 57 -19.93 12.21 -2.18
C LYS A 57 -19.53 12.66 -3.58
N ASP A 58 -18.96 11.76 -4.38
CA ASP A 58 -18.29 12.10 -5.63
C ASP A 58 -19.06 11.68 -6.89
N ASP A 59 -20.06 10.80 -6.78
CA ASP A 59 -20.96 10.38 -7.87
C ASP A 59 -20.15 10.00 -9.13
N SER A 60 -20.40 10.65 -10.28
CA SER A 60 -19.65 10.45 -11.53
C SER A 60 -18.15 10.74 -11.46
N TYR A 61 -17.64 11.47 -10.46
CA TYR A 61 -16.19 11.69 -10.29
C TYR A 61 -15.48 10.49 -9.64
N THR A 62 -16.22 9.44 -9.25
CA THR A 62 -15.66 8.29 -8.55
C THR A 62 -15.03 7.32 -9.55
N PRO A 63 -13.74 6.96 -9.41
CA PRO A 63 -13.12 5.94 -10.24
C PRO A 63 -13.86 4.60 -10.21
N GLU A 64 -14.12 4.04 -11.40
CA GLU A 64 -14.72 2.71 -11.57
C GLU A 64 -13.66 1.67 -11.88
N LYS A 65 -12.71 1.98 -12.77
CA LYS A 65 -11.66 1.04 -13.18
C LYS A 65 -10.27 1.65 -13.01
N VAL A 66 -9.41 0.93 -12.31
CA VAL A 66 -8.02 1.33 -12.04
C VAL A 66 -7.06 0.24 -12.51
N GLU A 67 -6.01 0.62 -13.22
CA GLU A 67 -4.87 -0.21 -13.59
C GLU A 67 -3.64 0.20 -12.79
N VAL A 68 -2.84 -0.76 -12.34
CA VAL A 68 -1.51 -0.49 -11.78
C VAL A 68 -0.45 -1.05 -12.69
N ARG A 69 0.53 -0.20 -13.01
CA ARG A 69 1.73 -0.58 -13.75
C ARG A 69 2.96 -0.37 -12.89
N THR A 70 3.94 -1.25 -13.06
CA THR A 70 5.22 -1.17 -12.35
C THR A 70 6.38 -1.36 -13.31
N GLY A 71 7.51 -0.68 -13.10
CA GLY A 71 8.70 -0.83 -13.95
C GLY A 71 9.97 -0.24 -13.35
N THR A 72 11.07 -0.33 -14.11
CA THR A 72 12.35 0.32 -13.79
C THR A 72 12.42 1.72 -14.38
N THR A 73 11.87 1.89 -15.59
CA THR A 73 11.73 3.15 -16.33
C THR A 73 10.30 3.26 -16.85
N THR A 74 9.89 4.47 -17.25
CA THR A 74 8.55 4.75 -17.81
C THR A 74 8.25 3.93 -19.05
N GLU A 75 9.26 3.60 -19.85
CA GLU A 75 9.14 2.84 -21.10
C GLU A 75 9.02 1.33 -20.84
N THR A 76 9.55 0.85 -19.71
CA THR A 76 9.59 -0.57 -19.34
C THR A 76 8.47 -1.00 -18.40
N MET A 77 7.52 -0.11 -18.11
CA MET A 77 6.42 -0.44 -17.19
C MET A 77 5.50 -1.50 -17.78
N SER A 78 5.16 -2.50 -16.99
CA SER A 78 4.19 -3.53 -17.34
C SER A 78 2.98 -3.47 -16.44
N LEU A 79 1.83 -3.90 -16.96
CA LEU A 79 0.61 -4.09 -16.16
C LEU A 79 0.89 -5.10 -15.04
N CYS A 80 0.57 -4.70 -13.82
CA CYS A 80 0.69 -5.50 -12.62
C CYS A 80 -0.69 -6.03 -12.19
N THR A 81 -1.67 -5.14 -12.07
CA THR A 81 -3.05 -5.52 -11.72
C THR A 81 -4.07 -4.56 -12.34
N THR A 82 -5.32 -5.01 -12.42
CA THR A 82 -6.48 -4.21 -12.80
C THR A 82 -7.59 -4.48 -11.81
N MET A 83 -8.24 -3.42 -11.34
CA MET A 83 -9.37 -3.49 -10.42
C MET A 83 -10.57 -2.74 -10.96
N THR A 84 -11.75 -3.25 -10.65
CA THR A 84 -13.03 -2.58 -10.88
C THR A 84 -13.73 -2.41 -9.54
N PHE A 85 -14.21 -1.21 -9.26
CA PHE A 85 -14.94 -0.84 -8.06
C PHE A 85 -16.42 -0.67 -8.39
N ILE A 86 -17.29 -1.04 -7.46
CA ILE A 86 -18.74 -0.86 -7.58
C ILE A 86 -19.16 0.05 -6.43
N GLU A 87 -19.41 1.32 -6.74
CA GLU A 87 -19.86 2.35 -5.78
C GLU A 87 -19.04 2.32 -4.46
N PRO A 88 -17.70 2.49 -4.52
CA PRO A 88 -16.85 2.29 -3.35
C PRO A 88 -17.12 3.34 -2.26
N GLU A 89 -17.11 2.87 -1.00
CA GLU A 89 -17.29 3.71 0.19
C GLU A 89 -16.17 3.43 1.21
N GLY A 90 -15.13 4.26 1.18
CA GLY A 90 -14.02 4.22 2.12
C GLY A 90 -12.70 3.85 1.47
N PHE A 91 -11.81 3.25 2.26
CA PHE A 91 -10.50 2.82 1.77
C PHE A 91 -10.62 1.56 0.93
N VAL A 92 -10.13 1.63 -0.30
CA VAL A 92 -9.93 0.48 -1.18
C VAL A 92 -8.47 0.08 -1.20
N ASN A 93 -8.21 -1.23 -1.19
CA ASN A 93 -6.88 -1.82 -1.25
C ASN A 93 -6.58 -2.27 -2.68
N ILE A 94 -5.39 -1.96 -3.19
CA ILE A 94 -4.91 -2.40 -4.50
C ILE A 94 -3.64 -3.22 -4.30
N ASP A 95 -3.72 -4.52 -4.50
CA ASP A 95 -2.60 -5.46 -4.35
C ASP A 95 -1.68 -5.44 -5.58
N ILE A 96 -0.38 -5.40 -5.34
CA ILE A 96 0.69 -5.15 -6.32
C ILE A 96 1.79 -6.20 -6.19
N SER A 97 2.29 -6.45 -4.98
CA SER A 97 3.34 -7.43 -4.64
C SER A 97 4.53 -7.44 -5.61
N SER A 98 5.09 -6.26 -5.92
CA SER A 98 6.12 -6.08 -6.96
C SER A 98 7.27 -5.17 -6.51
N ASP A 99 8.50 -5.50 -6.93
CA ASP A 99 9.67 -4.63 -6.80
C ASP A 99 9.76 -3.67 -8.00
N CYS A 100 9.76 -2.37 -7.75
CA CYS A 100 9.80 -1.38 -8.82
C CYS A 100 10.62 -0.12 -8.45
N PHE A 101 11.02 0.63 -9.48
CA PHE A 101 11.47 2.01 -9.33
C PHE A 101 10.35 2.99 -9.65
N ILE A 102 9.40 2.58 -10.48
CA ILE A 102 8.24 3.39 -10.86
C ILE A 102 6.99 2.54 -10.68
N LEU A 103 6.02 3.12 -9.98
CA LEU A 103 4.67 2.62 -9.83
C LEU A 103 3.73 3.67 -10.42
N GLN A 104 2.76 3.25 -11.22
CA GLN A 104 1.77 4.14 -11.79
C GLN A 104 0.38 3.55 -11.57
N ILE A 105 -0.47 4.31 -10.89
CA ILE A 105 -1.89 4.03 -10.67
C ILE A 105 -2.64 4.83 -11.72
N ILE A 106 -3.37 4.14 -12.59
CA ILE A 106 -4.00 4.70 -13.78
C ILE A 106 -5.51 4.54 -13.63
N PHE A 107 -6.22 5.65 -13.64
CA PHE A 107 -7.67 5.73 -13.57
C PHE A 107 -8.20 5.69 -15.00
N ILE A 108 -8.75 4.55 -15.40
CA ILE A 108 -9.14 4.25 -16.79
C ILE A 108 -10.50 4.85 -17.11
N CYS A 109 -11.45 4.73 -16.19
CA CYS A 109 -12.78 5.33 -16.30
C CYS A 109 -13.38 5.57 -14.92
N ASN A 110 -14.35 6.49 -14.88
CA ASN A 110 -15.16 6.77 -13.70
C ASN A 110 -16.56 6.20 -13.88
N HIS A 111 -17.29 6.14 -12.77
CA HIS A 111 -18.70 5.79 -12.78
C HIS A 111 -19.49 6.80 -13.63
N GLN A 112 -20.59 6.33 -14.22
CA GLN A 112 -21.51 7.18 -15.00
C GLN A 112 -20.81 7.97 -16.12
N GLU A 113 -19.72 7.43 -16.67
CA GLU A 113 -18.91 8.05 -17.72
C GLU A 113 -18.35 9.45 -17.37
N GLY A 114 -18.13 9.71 -16.07
CA GLY A 114 -17.54 10.97 -15.62
C GLY A 114 -16.14 11.22 -16.19
N ARG A 115 -15.88 12.47 -16.59
CA ARG A 115 -14.61 12.87 -17.23
C ARG A 115 -13.46 13.03 -16.24
N ASP A 116 -13.70 13.75 -15.15
CA ASP A 116 -12.70 14.05 -14.13
C ASP A 116 -12.85 13.07 -12.95
N SER A 117 -11.76 12.79 -12.23
CA SER A 117 -11.74 11.91 -11.07
C SER A 117 -11.49 12.70 -9.78
N HIS A 118 -12.16 12.26 -8.70
CA HIS A 118 -11.84 12.64 -7.33
C HIS A 118 -11.16 11.48 -6.60
N VAL A 119 -9.99 11.74 -6.02
CA VAL A 119 -9.32 10.81 -5.10
C VAL A 119 -9.02 11.57 -3.82
N ARG A 120 -9.70 11.19 -2.74
CA ARG A 120 -9.68 11.95 -1.48
C ARG A 120 -8.37 11.76 -0.72
N GLN A 121 -7.84 10.54 -0.76
CA GLN A 121 -6.59 10.24 -0.09
C GLN A 121 -5.81 9.13 -0.79
N LEU A 122 -4.53 9.37 -1.05
CA LEU A 122 -3.53 8.34 -1.23
C LEU A 122 -2.86 8.16 0.14
N LYS A 123 -3.19 7.07 0.82
CA LYS A 123 -2.60 6.84 2.13
C LYS A 123 -1.15 6.45 1.95
N GLU A 124 -0.26 7.24 2.56
CA GLU A 124 1.18 7.03 2.47
C GLU A 124 1.56 5.59 2.80
N TRP A 125 2.61 5.15 2.11
CA TRP A 125 3.29 3.89 2.33
C TRP A 125 4.26 3.99 3.50
N PRO A 126 3.91 3.44 4.68
CA PRO A 126 4.96 2.86 5.51
C PRO A 126 4.65 1.49 6.12
N ARG A 127 3.58 0.78 5.72
CA ARG A 127 3.06 -0.31 6.57
C ARG A 127 3.31 -1.73 6.11
N ILE A 128 3.37 -2.03 4.81
CA ILE A 128 3.41 -3.46 4.42
C ILE A 128 4.81 -4.05 4.38
N VAL A 129 5.83 -3.29 3.99
CA VAL A 129 7.20 -3.76 4.23
C VAL A 129 7.44 -3.89 5.73
N PHE A 130 6.85 -3.01 6.52
CA PHE A 130 6.97 -3.11 7.97
C PHE A 130 6.29 -4.37 8.52
N PHE A 131 5.07 -4.71 8.07
CA PHE A 131 4.33 -5.90 8.54
C PHE A 131 4.90 -7.22 8.03
N ALA A 132 5.18 -7.36 6.73
CA ALA A 132 5.77 -8.58 6.18
C ALA A 132 7.14 -8.90 6.81
N VAL A 133 7.88 -7.85 7.18
CA VAL A 133 9.11 -8.00 7.94
C VAL A 133 8.82 -8.23 9.43
N GLN A 134 7.88 -7.53 10.06
CA GLN A 134 7.49 -7.71 11.47
C GLN A 134 6.97 -9.13 11.77
N THR A 135 6.05 -9.68 10.99
CA THR A 135 5.48 -11.04 11.21
C THR A 135 6.56 -12.13 11.16
N ARG A 136 7.64 -11.90 10.41
CA ARG A 136 8.80 -12.80 10.32
C ARG A 136 9.83 -12.52 11.41
N PHE A 137 9.90 -11.30 11.94
CA PHE A 137 10.86 -10.82 12.96
C PHE A 137 10.35 -10.92 14.41
N GLU A 138 9.05 -11.05 14.66
CA GLU A 138 8.49 -11.36 16.00
C GLU A 138 8.98 -12.70 16.56
N ARG A 139 9.64 -13.53 15.73
CA ARG A 139 10.33 -14.77 16.12
C ARG A 139 11.83 -14.58 16.41
N MET A 140 12.39 -13.37 16.35
CA MET A 140 13.82 -13.13 16.62
C MET A 140 14.14 -12.83 18.09
N PRO A 141 15.35 -13.18 18.58
CA PRO A 141 15.82 -12.82 19.92
C PRO A 141 16.14 -11.31 20.03
N ARG A 142 16.57 -10.87 21.23
CA ARG A 142 16.73 -9.50 21.78
C ARG A 142 17.18 -8.34 20.86
N ASN A 143 17.64 -8.57 19.63
CA ASN A 143 18.17 -7.56 18.69
C ASN A 143 17.37 -7.40 17.38
N GLY A 144 16.30 -8.18 17.14
CA GLY A 144 15.59 -8.18 15.85
C GLY A 144 15.04 -6.82 15.39
N TRP A 145 14.62 -5.96 16.32
CA TRP A 145 14.14 -4.61 16.02
C TRP A 145 15.25 -3.70 15.47
N THR A 146 16.47 -3.82 15.99
CA THR A 146 17.62 -3.00 15.55
C THR A 146 18.04 -3.39 14.13
N GLU A 147 17.99 -4.69 13.81
CA GLU A 147 18.25 -5.17 12.45
C GLU A 147 17.15 -4.78 11.48
N LEU A 148 15.89 -4.85 11.89
CA LEU A 148 14.75 -4.34 11.12
C LEU A 148 14.91 -2.85 10.82
N HIS A 149 15.22 -2.06 11.83
CA HIS A 149 15.44 -0.61 11.70
C HIS A 149 16.59 -0.30 10.74
N ARG A 150 17.73 -0.99 10.90
CA ARG A 150 18.87 -0.86 9.97
C ARG A 150 18.48 -1.25 8.55
N TYR A 151 17.85 -2.41 8.36
CA TYR A 151 17.40 -2.88 7.05
C TYR A 151 16.38 -1.92 6.42
N TYR A 152 15.41 -1.44 7.19
CA TYR A 152 14.39 -0.52 6.73
C TYR A 152 15.03 0.81 6.30
N ASN A 153 15.90 1.39 7.14
CA ASN A 153 16.59 2.62 6.83
C ASN A 153 17.54 2.46 5.63
N GLU A 154 18.29 1.36 5.54
CA GLU A 154 19.19 1.04 4.43
C GLU A 154 18.44 0.75 3.12
N LYS A 155 17.33 0.00 3.18
CA LYS A 155 16.53 -0.40 2.01
C LYS A 155 15.55 0.67 1.55
N PHE A 156 15.09 1.58 2.40
CA PHE A 156 14.17 2.68 2.03
C PHE A 156 14.82 4.07 2.06
N GLY A 157 16.01 4.20 2.65
CA GLY A 157 16.81 5.43 2.56
C GLY A 157 16.25 6.50 3.49
N CYS A 158 15.54 6.06 4.53
CA CYS A 158 14.93 6.89 5.54
C CYS A 158 15.83 6.96 6.78
N THR A 159 15.57 7.96 7.61
CA THR A 159 16.28 8.20 8.88
C THR A 159 15.34 8.00 10.07
N GLU A 160 14.31 7.17 9.90
CA GLU A 160 13.34 6.90 10.96
C GLU A 160 14.01 6.29 12.17
N THR A 161 13.50 6.57 13.37
CA THR A 161 14.05 6.00 14.60
C THR A 161 13.39 4.67 14.92
N LEU A 162 14.11 3.82 15.65
CA LEU A 162 13.59 2.55 16.18
C LEU A 162 12.28 2.73 16.94
N GLU A 163 12.11 3.87 17.64
CA GLU A 163 10.91 4.19 18.40
C GLU A 163 9.70 4.54 17.52
N VAL A 164 9.93 5.30 16.43
CA VAL A 164 8.87 5.61 15.45
C VAL A 164 8.39 4.32 14.79
N LEU A 165 9.32 3.45 14.39
CA LEU A 165 9.01 2.14 13.85
C LEU A 165 8.19 1.28 14.83
N LYS A 166 8.58 1.22 16.11
CA LYS A 166 7.82 0.49 17.14
C LYS A 166 6.42 1.08 17.38
N LYS A 167 6.26 2.40 17.36
CA LYS A 167 4.96 3.06 17.51
C LYS A 167 4.06 2.80 16.31
N LEU A 168 4.62 2.80 15.09
CA LEU A 168 3.88 2.45 13.88
C LEU A 168 3.35 1.01 13.96
N ALA A 169 4.19 0.07 14.41
CA ALA A 169 3.83 -1.33 14.70
C ALA A 169 2.63 -1.45 15.65
N GLN A 170 2.72 -0.75 16.78
CA GLN A 170 1.74 -0.80 17.86
C GLN A 170 0.42 -0.11 17.49
N SER A 171 0.48 0.95 16.68
CA SER A 171 -0.69 1.70 16.23
C SER A 171 -1.56 0.94 15.22
N GLU A 172 -1.04 -0.09 14.57
CA GLU A 172 -1.83 -0.97 13.70
C GLU A 172 -2.47 -2.12 14.46
N MET A 173 -1.72 -2.75 15.38
CA MET A 173 -2.25 -3.79 16.28
C MET A 173 -3.41 -3.27 17.16
N GLY A 174 -3.46 -1.96 17.42
CA GLY A 174 -4.53 -1.31 18.17
C GLY A 174 -5.77 -0.93 17.36
N LYS A 175 -5.77 -1.11 16.03
CA LYS A 175 -6.92 -0.80 15.17
C LYS A 175 -7.87 -1.97 14.95
N ASP A 176 -7.47 -3.19 15.31
CA ASP A 176 -8.31 -4.39 15.27
C ASP A 176 -9.13 -4.64 16.56
N VAL A 177 -9.24 -3.66 17.47
CA VAL A 177 -10.03 -3.81 18.71
C VAL A 177 -10.93 -2.60 18.96
N LYS A 178 -11.94 -2.39 18.11
CA LYS A 178 -13.19 -1.70 18.48
C LYS A 178 -14.39 -2.22 17.68
N SER A 179 -14.74 -3.48 17.88
CA SER A 179 -16.13 -3.92 17.87
C SER A 179 -16.23 -5.26 18.59
N GLU A 180 -16.43 -5.24 19.90
CA GLU A 180 -17.13 -6.27 20.66
C GLU A 180 -17.07 -5.88 22.15
N GLU A 181 -17.97 -4.99 22.54
CA GLU A 181 -18.34 -4.85 23.94
C GLU A 181 -19.73 -5.46 24.10
N ASN A 182 -19.79 -6.78 24.30
CA ASN A 182 -20.68 -7.32 25.34
C ASN A 182 -20.27 -8.74 25.76
N GLY A 183 -19.99 -8.85 27.07
CA GLY A 183 -19.94 -10.04 27.92
C GLY A 183 -19.71 -11.42 27.31
N GLU A 184 -18.55 -12.02 27.58
CA GLU A 184 -18.43 -13.12 28.55
C GLU A 184 -16.94 -13.49 28.71
N ARG A 185 -16.42 -13.43 29.94
CA ARG A 185 -15.08 -13.98 30.25
C ARG A 185 -15.11 -15.49 30.08
N ARG A 186 -14.35 -16.08 29.15
CA ARG A 186 -13.82 -17.46 29.28
C ARG A 186 -12.70 -17.79 28.29
N ARG A 187 -11.50 -17.98 28.86
CA ARG A 187 -10.50 -19.05 28.63
C ARG A 187 -9.93 -19.25 27.22
N ILE A 188 -8.63 -18.97 27.14
CA ILE A 188 -7.68 -19.42 26.12
C ILE A 188 -7.70 -20.95 25.99
N ALA A 189 -7.98 -21.49 24.80
CA ALA A 189 -7.46 -22.77 24.29
C ALA A 189 -7.74 -22.93 22.78
N THR A 190 -6.65 -22.99 22.01
CA THR A 190 -6.34 -23.95 20.93
C THR A 190 -7.45 -24.43 19.96
N CYS A 191 -7.20 -24.21 18.66
CA CYS A 191 -7.36 -25.17 17.52
C CYS A 191 -6.86 -24.43 16.24
N LEU A 192 -5.64 -24.69 15.75
CA LEU A 192 -5.29 -25.63 14.67
C LEU A 192 -6.11 -25.34 13.38
N ALA A 193 -5.49 -24.69 12.40
CA ALA A 193 -4.71 -25.29 11.31
C ALA A 193 -5.61 -25.82 10.18
N ASP A 194 -5.52 -25.17 9.01
CA ASP A 194 -5.75 -25.83 7.73
C ASP A 194 -4.76 -25.29 6.67
N THR A 195 -3.69 -26.06 6.51
CA THR A 195 -3.09 -26.55 5.25
C THR A 195 -2.93 -25.58 4.06
N CYS A 196 -1.79 -24.88 4.00
CA CYS A 196 -1.11 -24.61 2.72
C CYS A 196 -0.01 -25.68 2.55
N THR A 197 -0.10 -26.46 1.49
CA THR A 197 0.67 -27.68 1.27
C THR A 197 2.17 -27.45 1.07
N LEU A 198 2.96 -28.32 1.71
CA LEU A 198 4.41 -28.43 1.75
C LEU A 198 5.09 -28.72 0.39
N THR A 199 5.03 -27.77 -0.55
CA THR A 199 5.90 -27.74 -1.74
C THR A 199 6.65 -26.42 -1.91
N ASP A 200 6.12 -25.30 -1.40
CA ASP A 200 6.76 -23.98 -1.51
C ASP A 200 7.93 -23.73 -0.55
N THR A 201 8.04 -24.51 0.52
CA THR A 201 9.14 -24.34 1.48
C THR A 201 10.50 -24.64 0.87
N THR A 202 10.57 -25.51 -0.14
CA THR A 202 11.84 -25.90 -0.76
C THR A 202 12.31 -24.87 -1.79
N GLU A 203 11.41 -24.28 -2.58
CA GLU A 203 11.75 -23.16 -3.49
C GLU A 203 12.13 -21.88 -2.71
N TYR A 204 11.48 -21.63 -1.58
CA TYR A 204 11.75 -20.51 -0.70
C TYR A 204 13.09 -20.61 0.05
N ILE A 205 13.47 -21.81 0.50
CA ILE A 205 14.80 -22.08 1.09
C ILE A 205 15.89 -21.94 0.03
N ASN A 206 15.64 -22.40 -1.20
CA ASN A 206 16.58 -22.22 -2.32
C ASN A 206 16.81 -20.74 -2.68
N LEU A 207 15.79 -19.89 -2.60
CA LEU A 207 15.91 -18.45 -2.79
C LEU A 207 16.69 -17.77 -1.65
N ARG A 208 16.47 -18.21 -0.40
CA ARG A 208 17.21 -17.75 0.80
C ARG A 208 18.71 -18.05 0.69
N ASP A 209 19.07 -19.28 0.32
CA ASP A 209 20.46 -19.71 0.25
C ASP A 209 21.19 -19.11 -0.98
N LYS A 210 20.45 -18.79 -2.05
CA LYS A 210 20.96 -18.03 -3.21
C LYS A 210 21.19 -16.54 -2.92
N PHE A 211 20.46 -15.96 -1.97
CA PHE A 211 20.61 -14.56 -1.54
C PHE A 211 21.72 -14.39 -0.50
N LEU A 212 21.89 -15.36 0.40
CA LEU A 212 22.93 -15.34 1.44
C LEU A 212 24.32 -15.77 0.94
N SER A 213 24.43 -16.44 -0.21
CA SER A 213 25.72 -16.86 -0.81
C SER A 213 26.39 -15.77 -1.66
N LYS A 214 25.79 -14.58 -1.78
CA LYS A 214 26.33 -13.43 -2.52
C LYS A 214 26.58 -12.19 -1.65
N ILE A 215 26.50 -12.35 -0.33
CA ILE A 215 27.09 -11.43 0.67
C ILE A 215 28.42 -12.05 1.09
#